data_AF-A0A7W1BN76-F1
#
_entry.id   AF-A0A7W1BN76-F1
#
_cell.length_a   1.000
_cell.length_b   1.000
_cell.length_c   1.000
_cell.angle_alpha   90.00
_cell.angle_beta   90.00
_cell.angle_gamma   90.00
#
_symmetry.space_group_name_H-M   'P 1'
#
loop_
_entity.id
_entity.type
_entity.pdbx_description
1 polymer ?
#
loop_
_entity_poly.entity_id
_entity_poly.type
_entity_poly.pdbx_seq_one_letter_code
_entity_poly.pdbx_strand_id
1 'polypeptide(L)'
;LRAKGIYGREIPLATVTADQQFTPVKWFRKILRERLSPVAAVDDRRKPDSSHANHRGYRPLLQMQVSRAELEEHAHAAIPAATGGGGIDEMVTRGHTISARLDFSAVQVSAVVDSHGQALEAPPEREAVPLVCRGCDQLERDRTVQITASPAYAWRRLRLVEEDGTPTRRGVVFSFFQAGEGLAVAAALEDETYPIDDLVFDLANIRGGPRFAGEDAPMGGRLGILCQRVYDRADYPDYLEMGTPVHYGSGASEVIREVIANPGMRYRLTTDALRSGDIERALMEWRSLLRHIVHAPDLGWARWRELKAAARHFVETTTSPALLDFPPLLAAQQRRGGIAFS
;
A
#
# COMPACT_ATOMS: atom_id res chain seq x y z
N LEU A 1 -52.57 17.90 -8.33
CA LEU A 1 -51.14 17.52 -8.19
C LEU A 1 -50.91 16.05 -8.52
N ARG A 2 -51.58 15.09 -7.85
CA ARG A 2 -51.57 13.67 -8.26
C ARG A 2 -52.04 13.44 -9.71
N ALA A 3 -53.08 14.16 -10.14
CA ALA A 3 -53.58 14.16 -11.52
C ALA A 3 -52.64 14.82 -12.55
N LYS A 4 -51.60 15.55 -12.10
CA LYS A 4 -50.59 16.20 -12.96
C LYS A 4 -49.27 15.43 -13.00
N GLY A 5 -49.13 14.33 -12.24
CA GLY A 5 -47.91 13.50 -12.22
C GLY A 5 -46.67 14.10 -11.55
N ILE A 6 -46.78 15.27 -10.90
CA ILE A 6 -45.64 16.08 -10.38
C ILE A 6 -45.14 15.59 -8.99
N TYR A 7 -45.72 14.53 -8.43
CA TYR A 7 -45.62 14.27 -7.00
C TYR A 7 -44.51 13.28 -6.62
N GLY A 8 -43.63 13.67 -5.67
CA GLY A 8 -42.52 12.83 -5.20
C GLY A 8 -42.73 12.11 -3.86
N ARG A 9 -43.44 12.67 -2.87
CA ARG A 9 -43.82 12.02 -1.58
C ARG A 9 -44.62 12.98 -0.67
N GLU A 10 -45.43 12.44 0.23
CA GLU A 10 -46.20 13.15 1.27
C GLU A 10 -45.64 12.65 2.60
N ILE A 11 -45.08 13.55 3.39
CA ILE A 11 -44.39 13.21 4.62
C ILE A 11 -45.14 13.81 5.81
N PRO A 12 -45.50 13.02 6.83
CA PRO A 12 -46.16 13.53 8.01
C PRO A 12 -45.21 14.41 8.83
N LEU A 13 -45.69 15.57 9.26
CA LEU A 13 -44.93 16.55 10.04
C LEU A 13 -45.39 16.61 11.50
N ALA A 14 -46.70 16.62 11.74
CA ALA A 14 -47.25 16.75 13.08
C ALA A 14 -48.67 16.18 13.21
N THR A 15 -49.08 15.92 14.45
CA THR A 15 -50.46 15.60 14.81
C THR A 15 -51.12 16.80 15.49
N VAL A 16 -52.34 17.15 15.07
CA VAL A 16 -53.19 18.21 15.61
C VAL A 16 -53.86 17.72 16.89
N THR A 17 -53.66 18.42 18.00
CA THR A 17 -54.36 18.17 19.28
C THR A 17 -55.56 19.12 19.45
N ALA A 18 -56.42 18.84 20.44
CA ALA A 18 -57.71 19.52 20.64
C ALA A 18 -57.61 21.06 20.76
N ASP A 19 -56.45 21.58 21.18
CA ASP A 19 -56.22 23.02 21.42
C ASP A 19 -55.50 23.75 20.27
N GLN A 20 -55.60 23.24 19.03
CA GLN A 20 -54.83 23.74 17.86
C GLN A 20 -53.30 23.75 18.04
N GLN A 21 -52.80 22.93 18.96
CA GLN A 21 -51.38 22.71 19.14
C GLN A 21 -50.91 21.54 18.27
N PHE A 22 -49.70 21.64 17.74
CA PHE A 22 -49.14 20.64 16.84
C PHE A 22 -48.05 19.87 17.55
N THR A 23 -48.20 18.55 17.60
CA THR A 23 -47.18 17.64 18.13
C THR A 23 -46.37 17.07 16.97
N PRO A 24 -45.11 17.49 16.74
CA PRO A 24 -44.28 17.01 15.65
C PRO A 24 -44.06 15.51 15.74
N VAL A 25 -44.02 14.83 14.59
CA VAL A 25 -43.67 13.40 14.54
C VAL A 25 -42.21 13.18 14.91
N LYS A 26 -41.84 11.94 15.27
CA LYS A 26 -40.52 11.62 15.87
C LYS A 26 -39.32 12.15 15.09
N TRP A 27 -39.32 12.02 13.76
CA TRP A 27 -38.20 12.46 12.92
C TRP A 27 -38.13 14.00 12.85
N PHE A 28 -39.27 14.67 12.68
CA PHE A 28 -39.34 16.13 12.59
C PHE A 28 -39.03 16.79 13.94
N ARG A 29 -39.44 16.15 15.04
CA ARG A 29 -39.09 16.57 16.40
C ARG A 29 -37.58 16.57 16.65
N LYS A 30 -36.83 15.62 16.07
CA LYS A 30 -35.37 15.59 16.17
C LYS A 30 -34.74 16.82 15.52
N ILE A 31 -35.18 17.15 14.30
CA ILE A 31 -34.70 18.32 13.55
C ILE A 31 -35.03 19.62 14.26
N LEU A 32 -36.24 19.74 14.80
CA LEU A 32 -36.67 20.91 15.56
C LEU A 32 -35.83 21.11 16.83
N ARG A 33 -35.46 20.05 17.56
CA ARG A 33 -34.57 20.17 18.73
C ARG A 33 -33.18 20.68 18.37
N GLU A 34 -32.62 20.19 17.26
CA GLU A 34 -31.30 20.60 16.78
C GLU A 34 -31.28 22.09 16.37
N ARG A 35 -32.42 22.63 15.90
CA ARG A 35 -32.54 24.03 15.48
C ARG A 35 -33.00 25.00 16.57
N LEU A 36 -33.89 24.57 17.49
CA LEU A 36 -34.43 25.39 18.58
C LEU A 36 -33.50 25.48 19.80
N SER A 37 -32.44 24.68 19.86
CA SER A 37 -31.46 24.71 20.96
C SER A 37 -30.03 24.92 20.47
N PRO A 38 -29.64 26.15 20.08
CA PRO A 38 -28.24 26.44 19.79
C PRO A 38 -27.35 26.50 21.04
N VAL A 39 -27.91 26.43 22.26
CA VAL A 39 -27.19 26.69 23.54
C VAL A 39 -26.83 25.41 24.34
N ALA A 40 -27.22 24.21 23.88
CA ALA A 40 -26.98 22.96 24.64
C ALA A 40 -25.92 22.03 24.02
N ALA A 41 -25.18 22.47 23.00
CA ALA A 41 -24.23 21.63 22.26
C ALA A 41 -22.74 21.86 22.62
N VAL A 42 -22.44 22.56 23.73
CA VAL A 42 -21.06 22.82 24.17
C VAL A 42 -20.61 21.96 25.35
N ASP A 43 -21.51 21.27 26.06
CA ASP A 43 -21.12 20.46 27.23
C ASP A 43 -21.57 19.00 27.11
N ASP A 44 -20.90 18.22 26.24
CA ASP A 44 -20.84 16.76 26.43
C ASP A 44 -19.66 16.09 25.69
N ARG A 45 -18.44 16.57 25.92
CA ARG A 45 -17.19 15.86 25.55
C ARG A 45 -16.42 15.35 26.77
N ARG A 46 -17.12 14.93 27.82
CA ARG A 46 -16.49 14.20 28.93
C ARG A 46 -17.05 12.79 28.98
N LYS A 47 -16.30 11.83 28.42
CA LYS A 47 -16.53 10.39 28.65
C LYS A 47 -16.63 10.16 30.16
N PRO A 48 -17.71 9.57 30.70
CA PRO A 48 -17.68 9.05 32.04
C PRO A 48 -17.05 7.65 32.01
N ASP A 49 -16.00 7.50 32.81
CA ASP A 49 -15.42 6.21 33.15
C ASP A 49 -16.47 5.28 33.76
N SER A 50 -16.29 4.01 33.45
CA SER A 50 -17.05 2.88 33.97
C SER A 50 -17.00 2.84 35.49
N SER A 51 -18.15 3.02 36.15
CA SER A 51 -18.65 2.11 37.18
C SER A 51 -19.89 2.69 37.87
N HIS A 52 -20.90 1.83 38.04
CA HIS A 52 -22.05 1.99 38.94
C HIS A 52 -22.92 3.25 38.81
N ALA A 53 -23.98 3.17 38.00
CA ALA A 53 -25.33 3.58 38.41
C ALA A 53 -26.35 3.25 37.31
N ASN A 54 -27.23 2.30 37.60
CA ASN A 54 -28.50 2.13 36.91
C ASN A 54 -29.41 3.33 37.22
N HIS A 55 -29.26 4.41 36.46
CA HIS A 55 -30.32 5.38 36.25
C HIS A 55 -30.41 5.66 34.75
N ARG A 56 -31.23 4.86 34.05
CA ARG A 56 -31.85 5.31 32.80
C ARG A 56 -32.71 6.51 33.16
N GLY A 57 -32.11 7.70 33.13
CA GLY A 57 -32.81 8.97 33.14
C GLY A 57 -33.69 9.02 31.90
N TYR A 58 -34.90 8.50 32.04
CA TYR A 58 -35.99 8.74 31.12
C TYR A 58 -36.27 10.24 31.21
N ARG A 59 -35.54 11.05 30.42
CA ARG A 59 -35.90 12.47 30.24
C ARG A 59 -37.34 12.44 29.73
N PRO A 60 -38.31 12.98 30.50
CA PRO A 60 -39.70 12.93 30.09
C PRO A 60 -39.78 13.57 28.70
N LEU A 61 -40.46 12.86 27.79
CA LEU A 61 -40.88 13.39 26.50
C LEU A 61 -41.85 14.53 26.78
N LEU A 62 -41.35 15.70 27.18
CA LEU A 62 -42.08 16.94 27.11
C LEU A 62 -42.57 17.02 25.68
N GLN A 63 -43.90 16.90 25.53
CA GLN A 63 -44.60 17.01 24.27
C GLN A 63 -44.25 18.40 23.76
N MET A 64 -43.26 18.46 22.87
CA MET A 64 -42.85 19.69 22.22
C MET A 64 -44.00 20.08 21.32
N GLN A 65 -44.83 20.98 21.82
CA GLN A 65 -45.94 21.56 21.08
C GLN A 65 -45.40 22.79 20.38
N VAL A 66 -45.68 22.88 19.09
CA VAL A 66 -45.31 24.04 18.27
C VAL A 66 -46.58 24.66 17.70
N SER A 67 -46.54 25.96 17.46
CA SER A 67 -47.60 26.65 16.71
C SER A 67 -47.54 26.26 15.23
N ARG A 68 -48.62 26.57 14.49
CA ARG A 68 -48.67 26.30 13.04
C ARG A 68 -47.58 27.06 12.27
N ALA A 69 -47.36 28.33 12.63
CA ALA A 69 -46.37 29.18 11.97
C ALA A 69 -44.94 28.64 12.15
N GLU A 70 -44.59 28.22 13.37
CA GLU A 70 -43.29 27.61 13.67
C GLU A 70 -43.12 26.26 12.94
N LEU A 71 -44.18 25.46 12.86
CA LEU A 71 -44.17 24.20 12.11
C LEU A 71 -43.89 24.45 10.62
N GLU A 72 -44.56 25.44 10.03
CA GLU A 72 -44.42 25.83 8.62
C GLU A 72 -43.00 26.36 8.32
N GLU A 73 -42.53 27.34 9.10
CA GLU A 73 -41.20 27.93 8.94
C GLU A 73 -40.09 26.88 9.02
N HIS A 74 -40.10 26.05 10.07
CA HIS A 74 -39.08 25.05 10.25
C HIS A 74 -39.15 23.93 9.22
N ALA A 75 -40.36 23.56 8.76
CA ALA A 75 -40.51 22.55 7.73
C ALA A 75 -39.92 23.03 6.41
N HIS A 76 -40.24 24.26 5.98
CA HIS A 76 -39.68 24.84 4.74
C HIS A 76 -38.15 24.86 4.78
N ALA A 77 -37.57 25.16 5.94
CA ALA A 77 -36.12 25.22 6.09
C ALA A 77 -35.44 23.84 6.28
N ALA A 78 -36.17 22.80 6.70
CA ALA A 78 -35.61 21.48 7.04
C ALA A 78 -35.81 20.43 5.95
N ILE A 79 -36.94 20.47 5.25
CA ILE A 79 -37.35 19.42 4.33
C ILE A 79 -36.37 19.24 3.17
N PRO A 80 -35.89 20.29 2.47
CA PRO A 80 -34.94 20.12 1.37
C PRO A 80 -33.68 19.35 1.78
N ALA A 81 -33.16 19.59 2.99
CA ALA A 81 -32.00 18.86 3.50
C ALA A 81 -32.35 17.41 3.90
N ALA A 82 -33.53 17.19 4.49
CA ALA A 82 -33.96 15.87 4.95
C ALA A 82 -34.34 14.91 3.81
N THR A 83 -34.73 15.43 2.64
CA THR A 83 -35.22 14.63 1.51
C THR A 83 -34.28 14.57 0.31
N GLY A 84 -33.04 15.07 0.46
CA GLY A 84 -32.04 15.06 -0.62
C GLY A 84 -32.36 16.07 -1.73
N GLY A 85 -33.01 17.18 -1.37
CA GLY A 85 -33.60 18.17 -2.26
C GLY A 85 -35.12 18.25 -2.09
N GLY A 86 -35.77 18.99 -2.97
CA GLY A 86 -37.22 19.10 -3.07
C GLY A 86 -37.83 20.12 -2.11
N GLY A 87 -38.74 20.93 -2.64
CA GLY A 87 -39.45 21.96 -1.89
C GLY A 87 -40.78 21.46 -1.34
N ILE A 88 -41.36 22.19 -0.39
CA ILE A 88 -42.76 22.00 0.02
C ILE A 88 -43.62 22.74 -1.00
N ASP A 89 -44.48 22.00 -1.70
CA ASP A 89 -45.48 22.56 -2.61
C ASP A 89 -46.74 22.97 -1.82
N GLU A 90 -47.23 22.08 -0.95
CA GLU A 90 -48.35 22.36 -0.06
C GLU A 90 -48.30 21.57 1.25
N MET A 91 -48.89 22.12 2.31
CA MET A 91 -49.18 21.40 3.55
C MET A 91 -50.66 21.06 3.61
N VAL A 92 -50.95 19.78 3.87
CA VAL A 92 -52.31 19.26 3.87
C VAL A 92 -52.61 18.61 5.21
N THR A 93 -53.77 18.93 5.77
CA THR A 93 -54.29 18.29 6.97
C THR A 93 -55.22 17.14 6.57
N ARG A 94 -54.93 15.93 7.05
CA ARG A 94 -55.77 14.74 6.89
C ARG A 94 -56.13 14.18 8.26
N GLY A 95 -57.39 14.35 8.67
CA GLY A 95 -57.83 14.04 10.02
C GLY A 95 -57.04 14.86 11.04
N HIS A 96 -56.36 14.18 11.95
CA HIS A 96 -55.48 14.81 12.94
C HIS A 96 -54.03 14.93 12.49
N THR A 97 -53.65 14.67 11.23
CA THR A 97 -52.23 14.74 10.79
C THR A 97 -52.01 15.85 9.78
N ILE A 98 -50.98 16.67 10.01
CA ILE A 98 -50.43 17.58 9.01
C ILE A 98 -49.29 16.88 8.27
N SER A 99 -49.36 16.89 6.95
CA SER A 99 -48.32 16.37 6.07
C SER A 99 -47.87 17.44 5.07
N ALA A 100 -46.59 17.44 4.73
CA ALA A 100 -46.07 18.22 3.60
C ALA A 100 -46.03 17.37 2.34
N ARG A 101 -46.49 17.93 1.22
CA ARG A 101 -46.31 17.37 -0.12
C ARG A 101 -45.11 18.02 -0.78
N LEU A 102 -44.26 17.18 -1.34
CA LEU A 102 -42.96 17.58 -1.84
C LEU A 102 -42.95 17.66 -3.36
N ASP A 103 -42.31 18.71 -3.87
CA ASP A 103 -41.98 18.86 -5.28
C ASP A 103 -40.48 18.69 -5.50
N PHE A 104 -40.12 17.72 -6.34
CA PHE A 104 -38.74 17.41 -6.72
C PHE A 104 -38.40 17.86 -8.15
N SER A 105 -39.30 18.60 -8.83
CA SER A 105 -39.14 19.02 -10.23
C SER A 105 -37.84 19.80 -10.50
N ALA A 106 -37.36 20.56 -9.52
CA ALA A 106 -36.14 21.35 -9.60
C ALA A 106 -34.89 20.63 -9.08
N VAL A 107 -35.00 19.37 -8.62
CA VAL A 107 -33.87 18.63 -8.06
C VAL A 107 -33.01 18.07 -9.17
N GLN A 108 -31.73 18.43 -9.15
CA GLN A 108 -30.74 17.88 -10.07
C GLN A 108 -30.20 16.56 -9.51
N VAL A 109 -30.26 15.50 -10.31
CA VAL A 109 -29.68 14.19 -9.99
C VAL A 109 -28.50 13.91 -10.92
N SER A 110 -27.50 13.20 -10.41
CA SER A 110 -26.41 12.69 -11.26
C SER A 110 -26.95 11.52 -12.07
N ALA A 111 -26.75 11.56 -13.38
CA ALA A 111 -27.23 10.54 -14.29
C ALA A 111 -26.13 10.17 -15.29
N VAL A 112 -26.15 8.90 -15.72
CA VAL A 112 -25.28 8.44 -16.81
C VAL A 112 -25.99 8.75 -18.13
N VAL A 113 -25.32 9.43 -19.04
CA VAL A 113 -25.87 9.72 -20.37
C VAL A 113 -25.52 8.55 -21.30
N ASP A 114 -26.54 7.93 -21.90
CA ASP A 114 -26.35 6.83 -22.85
C ASP A 114 -25.90 7.31 -24.25
N SER A 115 -25.67 6.38 -25.17
CA SER A 115 -25.29 6.68 -26.55
C SER A 115 -26.37 7.40 -27.37
N HIS A 116 -27.61 7.48 -26.86
CA HIS A 116 -28.71 8.21 -27.47
C HIS A 116 -28.90 9.60 -26.85
N GLY A 117 -28.02 10.00 -25.91
CA GLY A 117 -28.11 11.28 -25.21
C GLY A 117 -29.16 11.30 -24.10
N GLN A 118 -29.70 10.14 -23.71
CA GLN A 118 -30.70 10.03 -22.66
C GLN A 118 -30.02 9.85 -21.30
N ALA A 119 -30.43 10.67 -20.33
CA ALA A 119 -29.98 10.54 -18.95
C ALA A 119 -30.69 9.36 -18.26
N LEU A 120 -29.91 8.45 -17.69
CA LEU A 120 -30.37 7.28 -16.94
C LEU A 120 -30.00 7.41 -15.47
N GLU A 121 -31.00 7.33 -14.60
CA GLU A 121 -30.83 7.24 -13.16
C GLU A 121 -30.70 5.76 -12.76
N ALA A 122 -29.59 5.41 -12.09
CA ALA A 122 -29.29 4.04 -11.64
C ALA A 122 -29.49 2.94 -12.72
N PRO A 123 -28.86 3.06 -13.91
CA PRO A 123 -28.99 2.04 -14.95
C PRO A 123 -28.46 0.68 -14.46
N PRO A 124 -29.04 -0.44 -14.92
CA PRO A 124 -28.51 -1.76 -14.61
C PRO A 124 -27.09 -1.92 -15.19
N GLU A 125 -26.13 -2.22 -14.33
CA GLU A 125 -24.75 -2.44 -14.72
C GLU A 125 -24.52 -3.91 -15.09
N ARG A 126 -23.64 -4.14 -16.06
CA ARG A 126 -23.14 -5.48 -16.39
C ARG A 126 -21.63 -5.50 -16.26
N GLU A 127 -21.11 -6.58 -15.72
CA GLU A 127 -19.68 -6.82 -15.72
C GLU A 127 -19.24 -7.21 -17.13
N ALA A 128 -18.42 -6.36 -17.75
CA ALA A 128 -17.91 -6.60 -19.09
C ALA A 128 -16.56 -7.32 -19.01
N VAL A 129 -16.55 -8.63 -19.29
CA VAL A 129 -15.30 -9.37 -19.47
C VAL A 129 -14.53 -8.86 -20.71
N PRO A 130 -13.20 -8.72 -20.62
CA PRO A 130 -12.35 -8.34 -21.75
C PRO A 130 -12.59 -9.22 -22.97
N LEU A 131 -12.43 -8.67 -24.18
CA LEU A 131 -12.71 -9.39 -25.43
C LEU A 131 -11.98 -10.73 -25.50
N VAL A 132 -10.73 -10.79 -25.05
CA VAL A 132 -9.90 -12.00 -25.01
C VAL A 132 -10.46 -13.09 -24.10
N CYS A 133 -11.18 -12.72 -23.04
CA CYS A 133 -11.74 -13.65 -22.07
C CYS A 133 -13.12 -14.20 -22.47
N ARG A 134 -13.83 -13.57 -23.43
CA ARG A 134 -15.20 -13.96 -23.81
C ARG A 134 -15.30 -15.33 -24.45
N GLY A 135 -14.23 -15.79 -25.10
CA GLY A 135 -14.12 -17.12 -25.71
C GLY A 135 -13.13 -18.04 -24.99
N CYS A 136 -12.62 -17.63 -23.82
CA CYS A 136 -11.66 -18.41 -23.06
C CYS A 136 -12.35 -19.59 -22.38
N ASP A 137 -11.85 -20.81 -22.62
CA ASP A 137 -12.32 -22.05 -21.98
C ASP A 137 -12.01 -22.07 -20.47
N GLN A 138 -11.05 -21.26 -20.02
CA GLN A 138 -10.69 -21.12 -18.61
C GLN A 138 -11.50 -20.03 -17.87
N LEU A 139 -12.42 -19.30 -18.52
CA LEU A 139 -13.09 -18.14 -17.90
C LEU A 139 -13.76 -18.45 -16.54
N GLU A 140 -14.48 -19.56 -16.44
CA GLU A 140 -15.14 -19.95 -15.17
C GLU A 140 -14.14 -20.32 -14.07
N ARG A 141 -12.98 -20.86 -14.46
CA ARG A 141 -11.86 -21.09 -13.55
C ARG A 141 -11.22 -19.77 -13.15
N ASP A 142 -10.91 -18.89 -14.09
CA ASP A 142 -10.25 -17.60 -13.84
C ASP A 142 -11.10 -16.68 -12.94
N ARG A 143 -12.44 -16.77 -13.06
CA ARG A 143 -13.39 -16.07 -12.17
C ARG A 143 -13.36 -16.54 -10.72
N THR A 144 -12.99 -17.81 -10.50
CA THR A 144 -13.02 -18.45 -9.17
C THR A 144 -11.63 -18.58 -8.56
N VAL A 145 -10.57 -18.51 -9.36
CA VAL A 145 -9.19 -18.52 -8.91
C VAL A 145 -8.91 -17.23 -8.14
N GLN A 146 -8.49 -17.39 -6.89
CA GLN A 146 -7.91 -16.28 -6.15
C GLN A 146 -6.62 -15.87 -6.87
N ILE A 147 -6.58 -14.60 -7.31
CA ILE A 147 -5.34 -13.98 -7.77
C ILE A 147 -4.43 -13.82 -6.56
N THR A 148 -3.62 -14.85 -6.29
CA THR A 148 -2.57 -14.80 -5.28
C THR A 148 -1.31 -14.21 -5.90
N ALA A 149 -0.49 -13.55 -5.08
CA ALA A 149 0.83 -13.08 -5.48
C ALA A 149 1.75 -14.30 -5.73
N SER A 150 1.62 -14.92 -6.91
CA SER A 150 2.49 -16.02 -7.31
C SER A 150 3.87 -15.50 -7.71
N PRO A 151 4.94 -16.32 -7.60
CA PRO A 151 6.25 -15.95 -8.12
C PRO A 151 6.21 -15.55 -9.59
N ALA A 152 5.40 -16.23 -10.41
CA ALA A 152 5.22 -15.90 -11.83
C ALA A 152 4.61 -14.50 -12.03
N TYR A 153 3.66 -14.09 -11.19
CA TYR A 153 3.12 -12.74 -11.21
C TYR A 153 4.19 -11.69 -10.89
N ALA A 154 5.00 -11.94 -9.85
CA ALA A 154 6.13 -11.08 -9.50
C ALA A 154 7.14 -11.00 -10.67
N TRP A 155 7.48 -12.13 -11.29
CA TRP A 155 8.41 -12.17 -12.42
C TRP A 155 7.90 -11.39 -13.64
N ARG A 156 6.61 -11.47 -13.95
CA ARG A 156 5.99 -10.66 -15.01
C ARG A 156 6.03 -9.17 -14.69
N ARG A 157 5.69 -8.79 -13.46
CA ARG A 157 5.71 -7.38 -13.01
C ARG A 157 7.13 -6.79 -12.98
N LEU A 158 8.11 -7.57 -12.56
CA LEU A 158 9.53 -7.20 -12.52
C LEU A 158 10.22 -7.30 -13.89
N ARG A 159 9.50 -7.72 -14.94
CA ARG A 159 9.99 -7.91 -16.32
C ARG A 159 11.14 -8.91 -16.41
N LEU A 160 11.09 -9.97 -15.62
CA LEU A 160 12.05 -11.08 -15.65
C LEU A 160 11.71 -12.08 -16.75
N VAL A 161 10.43 -12.14 -17.16
CA VAL A 161 9.96 -13.01 -18.24
C VAL A 161 9.00 -12.25 -19.16
N GLU A 162 9.03 -12.59 -20.44
CA GLU A 162 8.12 -12.11 -21.48
C GLU A 162 6.71 -12.68 -21.30
N GLU A 163 5.78 -12.28 -22.17
CA GLU A 163 4.37 -12.75 -22.14
C GLU A 163 4.24 -14.26 -22.30
N ASP A 164 5.13 -14.85 -23.10
CA ASP A 164 5.20 -16.29 -23.36
C ASP A 164 6.01 -17.08 -22.30
N GLY A 165 6.53 -16.38 -21.28
CA GLY A 165 7.36 -16.97 -20.23
C GLY A 165 8.86 -17.06 -20.56
N THR A 166 9.30 -16.59 -21.72
CA THR A 166 10.72 -16.56 -22.09
C THR A 166 11.49 -15.63 -21.14
N PRO A 167 12.63 -16.05 -20.56
CA PRO A 167 13.44 -15.17 -19.71
C PRO A 167 13.96 -13.96 -20.46
N THR A 168 13.78 -12.76 -19.90
CA THR A 168 14.41 -11.53 -20.41
C THR A 168 15.89 -11.51 -20.02
N ARG A 169 16.69 -10.59 -20.58
CA ARG A 169 18.08 -10.38 -20.13
C ARG A 169 18.15 -10.14 -18.61
N ARG A 170 17.22 -9.35 -18.07
CA ARG A 170 17.06 -9.10 -16.64
C ARG A 170 16.80 -10.41 -15.89
N GLY A 171 15.86 -11.22 -16.37
CA GLY A 171 15.55 -12.52 -15.79
C GLY A 171 16.74 -13.48 -15.79
N VAL A 172 17.53 -13.49 -16.86
CA VAL A 172 18.76 -14.29 -16.94
C VAL A 172 19.79 -13.83 -15.91
N VAL A 173 20.08 -12.53 -15.82
CA VAL A 173 20.98 -11.99 -14.78
C VAL A 173 20.45 -12.34 -13.40
N PHE A 174 19.17 -12.10 -13.16
CA PHE A 174 18.49 -12.41 -11.92
C PHE A 174 18.66 -13.87 -11.48
N SER A 175 18.57 -14.81 -12.43
CA SER A 175 18.68 -16.25 -12.16
C SER A 175 20.04 -16.71 -11.60
N PHE A 176 21.08 -15.88 -11.70
CA PHE A 176 22.41 -16.20 -11.17
C PHE A 176 22.57 -15.89 -9.68
N PHE A 177 21.61 -15.19 -9.08
CA PHE A 177 21.69 -14.69 -7.71
C PHE A 177 20.53 -15.19 -6.86
N GLN A 178 20.64 -14.98 -5.55
CA GLN A 178 19.59 -15.33 -4.61
C GLN A 178 18.67 -14.12 -4.39
N ALA A 179 17.37 -14.38 -4.21
CA ALA A 179 16.41 -13.35 -3.79
C ALA A 179 16.47 -12.09 -4.68
N GLY A 180 16.41 -10.88 -4.10
CA GLY A 180 16.46 -9.61 -4.81
C GLY A 180 17.84 -9.15 -5.29
N GLU A 181 18.91 -9.90 -5.05
CA GLU A 181 20.28 -9.47 -5.37
C GLU A 181 20.46 -9.28 -6.88
N GLY A 182 19.93 -10.24 -7.64
CA GLY A 182 19.99 -10.21 -9.10
C GLY A 182 19.16 -9.07 -9.70
N LEU A 183 18.14 -8.59 -8.98
CA LEU A 183 17.37 -7.41 -9.38
C LEU A 183 18.22 -6.15 -9.26
N ALA A 184 18.97 -5.98 -8.17
CA ALA A 184 19.87 -4.84 -8.01
C ALA A 184 21.01 -4.86 -9.05
N VAL A 185 21.62 -6.02 -9.27
CA VAL A 185 22.67 -6.20 -10.28
C VAL A 185 22.14 -5.87 -11.69
N ALA A 186 20.97 -6.41 -12.04
CA ALA A 186 20.39 -6.15 -13.36
C ALA A 186 20.01 -4.69 -13.56
N ALA A 187 19.39 -4.04 -12.56
CA ALA A 187 19.04 -2.62 -12.62
C ALA A 187 20.27 -1.73 -12.86
N ALA A 188 21.39 -2.01 -12.17
CA ALA A 188 22.63 -1.26 -12.33
C ALA A 188 23.31 -1.49 -13.68
N LEU A 189 23.27 -2.71 -14.20
CA LEU A 189 23.85 -3.01 -15.51
C LEU A 189 23.01 -2.43 -16.65
N GLU A 190 21.68 -2.40 -16.51
CA GLU A 190 20.76 -1.81 -17.50
C GLU A 190 20.91 -0.27 -17.60
N ASP A 191 21.31 0.40 -16.51
CA ASP A 191 21.64 1.82 -16.55
C ASP A 191 23.05 2.04 -17.12
N GLU A 192 23.13 2.43 -18.39
CA GLU A 192 24.40 2.66 -19.10
C GLU A 192 25.25 3.78 -18.46
N THR A 193 24.64 4.68 -17.69
CA THR A 193 25.34 5.79 -17.02
C THR A 193 25.99 5.38 -15.71
N TYR A 194 25.77 4.13 -15.25
CA TYR A 194 26.38 3.60 -14.03
C TYR A 194 27.83 3.15 -14.30
N PRO A 195 28.85 3.77 -13.68
CA PRO A 195 30.23 3.34 -13.79
C PRO A 195 30.42 1.97 -13.14
N ILE A 196 31.05 1.04 -13.85
CA ILE A 196 31.29 -0.32 -13.34
C ILE A 196 32.22 -0.29 -12.11
N ASP A 197 33.19 0.63 -12.10
CA ASP A 197 34.13 0.80 -10.97
C ASP A 197 33.42 1.23 -9.69
N ASP A 198 32.31 1.98 -9.80
CA ASP A 198 31.47 2.30 -8.64
C ASP A 198 30.55 1.14 -8.30
N LEU A 199 29.91 0.54 -9.31
CA LEU A 199 28.99 -0.57 -9.14
C LEU A 199 29.63 -1.69 -8.33
N VAL A 200 30.87 -2.07 -8.63
CA VAL A 200 31.57 -3.15 -7.91
C VAL A 200 31.57 -2.94 -6.41
N PHE A 201 31.76 -1.71 -5.92
CA PHE A 201 31.69 -1.42 -4.48
C PHE A 201 30.25 -1.24 -3.99
N ASP A 202 29.37 -0.63 -4.79
CA ASP A 202 27.95 -0.43 -4.46
C ASP A 202 27.20 -1.75 -4.25
N LEU A 203 27.68 -2.85 -4.86
CA LEU A 203 27.19 -4.20 -4.58
C LEU A 203 27.32 -4.61 -3.10
N ALA A 204 28.24 -4.01 -2.33
CA ALA A 204 28.35 -4.25 -0.89
C ALA A 204 27.08 -3.84 -0.13
N ASN A 205 26.33 -2.86 -0.65
CA ASN A 205 25.09 -2.40 -0.03
C ASN A 205 23.99 -3.47 -0.07
N ILE A 206 24.00 -4.39 -1.04
CA ILE A 206 22.93 -5.40 -1.22
C ILE A 206 22.72 -6.29 0.01
N ARG A 207 23.81 -6.62 0.73
CA ARG A 207 23.78 -7.41 1.98
C ARG A 207 24.32 -6.62 3.19
N GLY A 208 24.40 -5.30 3.07
CA GLY A 208 24.95 -4.41 4.10
C GLY A 208 24.12 -4.49 5.39
N GLY A 209 22.80 -4.48 5.26
CA GLY A 209 21.89 -4.38 6.40
C GLY A 209 21.88 -2.97 7.04
N PRO A 210 20.95 -2.72 7.97
CA PRO A 210 20.59 -1.35 8.38
C PRO A 210 21.70 -0.62 9.16
N ARG A 211 22.67 -1.34 9.73
CA ARG A 211 23.72 -0.77 10.61
C ARG A 211 24.72 0.13 9.88
N PHE A 212 24.85 -0.01 8.56
CA PHE A 212 25.78 0.79 7.76
C PHE A 212 25.27 2.19 7.44
N ALA A 213 23.94 2.39 7.48
CA ALA A 213 23.34 3.65 7.10
C ALA A 213 23.55 4.76 8.15
N GLY A 214 23.85 4.42 9.40
CA GLY A 214 24.05 5.40 10.46
C GLY A 214 22.82 6.30 10.63
N GLU A 215 22.98 7.59 10.37
CA GLU A 215 21.90 8.59 10.38
C GLU A 215 21.24 8.80 9.00
N ASP A 216 21.81 8.23 7.94
CA ASP A 216 21.29 8.31 6.58
C ASP A 216 20.14 7.32 6.33
N ALA A 217 19.46 7.47 5.19
CA ALA A 217 18.40 6.57 4.77
C ALA A 217 18.94 5.15 4.48
N PRO A 218 18.39 4.08 5.10
CA PRO A 218 18.86 2.71 4.89
C PRO A 218 18.84 2.22 3.44
N MET A 219 17.86 2.68 2.66
CA MET A 219 17.68 2.36 1.24
C MET A 219 18.20 3.47 0.31
N GLY A 220 19.07 4.33 0.84
CA GLY A 220 19.70 5.43 0.11
C GLY A 220 20.81 4.95 -0.82
N GLY A 221 21.70 5.88 -1.16
CA GLY A 221 22.80 5.62 -2.08
C GLY A 221 22.35 5.47 -3.53
N ARG A 222 23.33 5.48 -4.45
CA ARG A 222 23.07 5.46 -5.89
C ARG A 222 22.32 4.19 -6.32
N LEU A 223 22.78 3.02 -5.86
CA LEU A 223 22.17 1.73 -6.21
C LEU A 223 20.75 1.59 -5.63
N GLY A 224 20.53 2.03 -4.39
CA GLY A 224 19.21 1.97 -3.75
C GLY A 224 18.20 2.83 -4.49
N ILE A 225 18.53 4.11 -4.74
CA ILE A 225 17.69 5.04 -5.51
C ILE A 225 17.39 4.50 -6.92
N LEU A 226 18.39 3.90 -7.57
CA LEU A 226 18.19 3.27 -8.88
C LEU A 226 17.19 2.11 -8.81
N CYS A 227 17.34 1.21 -7.85
CA CYS A 227 16.43 0.07 -7.68
C CYS A 227 15.00 0.56 -7.42
N GLN A 228 14.83 1.55 -6.55
CA GLN A 228 13.52 2.15 -6.26
C GLN A 228 12.85 2.73 -7.52
N ARG A 229 13.65 3.37 -8.40
CA ARG A 229 13.17 3.92 -9.67
C ARG A 229 12.81 2.83 -10.68
N VAL A 230 13.62 1.78 -10.79
CA VAL A 230 13.42 0.69 -11.76
C VAL A 230 12.26 -0.23 -11.36
N TYR A 231 12.04 -0.39 -10.06
CA TYR A 231 11.04 -1.30 -9.49
C TYR A 231 9.86 -0.58 -8.82
N ASP A 232 9.69 0.72 -9.07
CA ASP A 232 8.56 1.54 -8.60
C ASP A 232 8.25 1.41 -7.10
N ARG A 233 9.30 1.28 -6.27
CA ARG A 233 9.19 1.02 -4.82
C ARG A 233 8.29 -0.17 -4.46
N ALA A 234 8.19 -1.16 -5.34
CA ALA A 234 7.33 -2.31 -5.13
C ALA A 234 7.83 -3.23 -4.01
N ASP A 235 6.87 -3.84 -3.30
CA ASP A 235 7.11 -4.89 -2.32
C ASP A 235 6.82 -6.25 -2.94
N TYR A 236 7.82 -7.12 -2.91
CA TYR A 236 7.69 -8.53 -3.31
C TYR A 236 8.34 -9.38 -2.22
N PRO A 237 7.57 -10.26 -1.54
CA PRO A 237 8.10 -11.11 -0.49
C PRO A 237 9.38 -11.82 -0.93
N ASP A 238 10.39 -11.78 -0.06
CA ASP A 238 11.73 -12.35 -0.26
C ASP A 238 12.55 -11.75 -1.42
N TYR A 239 12.00 -10.82 -2.22
CA TYR A 239 12.73 -10.16 -3.31
C TYR A 239 13.03 -8.71 -2.96
N LEU A 240 12.00 -7.90 -2.75
CA LEU A 240 12.12 -6.46 -2.60
C LEU A 240 11.28 -5.93 -1.44
N GLU A 241 11.86 -4.97 -0.72
CA GLU A 241 11.17 -4.09 0.22
C GLU A 241 11.37 -2.66 -0.27
N MET A 242 10.28 -1.94 -0.49
CA MET A 242 10.27 -0.58 -1.05
C MET A 242 11.11 -0.46 -2.33
N GLY A 243 11.11 -1.49 -3.19
CA GLY A 243 11.86 -1.54 -4.45
C GLY A 243 13.35 -1.81 -4.32
N THR A 244 13.86 -2.17 -3.13
CA THR A 244 15.28 -2.54 -2.91
C THR A 244 15.40 -3.95 -2.32
N PRO A 245 16.55 -4.64 -2.47
CA PRO A 245 16.74 -5.95 -1.82
C PRO A 245 16.48 -5.89 -0.31
N VAL A 246 15.86 -6.93 0.26
CA VAL A 246 15.43 -6.97 1.67
C VAL A 246 16.57 -6.70 2.68
N HIS A 247 17.81 -7.07 2.32
CA HIS A 247 18.98 -6.87 3.18
C HIS A 247 19.83 -5.66 2.78
N TYR A 248 19.27 -4.77 1.97
CA TYR A 248 19.96 -3.58 1.51
C TYR A 248 20.32 -2.66 2.68
N GLY A 249 21.54 -2.15 2.66
CA GLY A 249 22.05 -1.18 3.62
C GLY A 249 23.01 -0.22 2.93
N SER A 250 22.56 1.01 2.72
CA SER A 250 23.39 2.12 2.26
C SER A 250 24.56 2.34 3.24
N GLY A 251 25.71 2.79 2.73
CA GLY A 251 26.92 3.05 3.53
C GLY A 251 27.92 1.90 3.57
N ALA A 252 27.51 0.68 3.22
CA ALA A 252 28.42 -0.47 3.19
C ALA A 252 29.48 -0.31 2.09
N SER A 253 29.11 0.26 0.94
CA SER A 253 30.02 0.58 -0.17
C SER A 253 31.21 1.42 0.26
N GLU A 254 30.96 2.50 1.00
CA GLU A 254 31.95 3.46 1.45
C GLU A 254 32.89 2.82 2.46
N VAL A 255 32.33 2.07 3.41
CA VAL A 255 33.11 1.32 4.41
C VAL A 255 33.99 0.27 3.74
N ILE A 256 33.47 -0.52 2.80
CA ILE A 256 34.25 -1.54 2.09
C ILE A 256 35.35 -0.90 1.24
N ARG A 257 35.05 0.20 0.54
CA ARG A 257 36.05 0.93 -0.25
C ARG A 257 37.21 1.41 0.62
N GLU A 258 36.91 1.97 1.79
CA GLU A 258 37.94 2.43 2.74
C GLU A 258 38.74 1.26 3.33
N VAL A 259 38.09 0.13 3.66
CA VAL A 259 38.76 -1.06 4.19
C VAL A 259 39.69 -1.71 3.16
N ILE A 260 39.33 -1.67 1.88
CA ILE A 260 40.18 -2.17 0.79
C ILE A 260 41.38 -1.25 0.56
N ALA A 261 41.16 0.07 0.57
CA ALA A 261 42.25 1.04 0.45
C ALA A 261 43.21 0.98 1.65
N ASN A 262 42.66 0.84 2.87
CA ASN A 262 43.40 0.91 4.13
C ASN A 262 42.94 -0.21 5.10
N PRO A 263 43.49 -1.44 4.99
CA PRO A 263 43.06 -2.57 5.82
C PRO A 263 43.14 -2.34 7.34
N GLY A 264 44.04 -1.48 7.80
CA GLY A 264 44.17 -1.10 9.22
C GLY A 264 43.07 -0.18 9.76
N MET A 265 42.24 0.41 8.89
CA MET A 265 41.17 1.35 9.29
C MET A 265 39.92 0.67 9.85
N ARG A 266 39.79 -0.65 9.71
CA ARG A 266 38.61 -1.43 10.13
C ARG A 266 38.12 -1.10 11.55
N TYR A 267 39.02 -0.99 12.51
CA TYR A 267 38.68 -0.72 13.91
C TYR A 267 38.24 0.74 14.14
N ARG A 268 38.69 1.67 13.30
CA ARG A 268 38.38 3.11 13.41
C ARG A 268 37.05 3.49 12.77
N LEU A 269 36.53 2.65 11.88
CA LEU A 269 35.23 2.84 11.22
C LEU A 269 34.06 2.32 12.07
N THR A 270 34.34 1.79 13.27
CA THR A 270 33.29 1.28 14.16
C THR A 270 32.57 2.43 14.87
N THR A 271 31.27 2.28 15.04
CA THR A 271 30.41 3.18 15.81
C THR A 271 29.66 2.37 16.88
N ASP A 272 28.78 3.01 17.63
CA ASP A 272 27.93 2.28 18.58
C ASP A 272 26.95 1.32 17.89
N ALA A 273 26.57 1.63 16.65
CA ALA A 273 25.69 0.80 15.82
C ALA A 273 26.46 -0.17 14.91
N LEU A 274 27.63 0.23 14.38
CA LEU A 274 28.43 -0.56 13.44
C LEU A 274 29.66 -1.17 14.13
N ARG A 275 29.69 -2.49 14.32
CA ARG A 275 30.80 -3.18 14.98
C ARG A 275 31.74 -3.84 13.97
N SER A 276 32.96 -4.19 14.39
CA SER A 276 33.96 -4.81 13.50
C SER A 276 33.47 -6.11 12.85
N GLY A 277 32.68 -6.91 13.57
CA GLY A 277 32.06 -8.13 13.03
C GLY A 277 31.06 -7.85 11.90
N ASP A 278 30.36 -6.71 11.92
CA ASP A 278 29.46 -6.31 10.82
C ASP A 278 30.28 -5.99 9.56
N ILE A 279 31.43 -5.32 9.71
CA ILE A 279 32.35 -4.99 8.61
C ILE A 279 32.96 -6.27 8.03
N GLU A 280 33.40 -7.21 8.87
CA GLU A 280 33.93 -8.51 8.42
C GLU A 280 32.89 -9.32 7.65
N ARG A 281 31.65 -9.37 8.15
CA ARG A 281 30.52 -9.99 7.46
C ARG A 281 30.29 -9.31 6.11
N ALA A 282 30.17 -7.99 6.06
CA ALA A 282 29.93 -7.26 4.81
C ALA A 282 31.05 -7.50 3.78
N LEU A 283 32.32 -7.52 4.22
CA LEU A 283 33.46 -7.83 3.35
C LEU A 283 33.39 -9.26 2.80
N MET A 284 33.03 -10.24 3.63
CA MET A 284 32.86 -11.63 3.22
C MET A 284 31.71 -11.80 2.21
N GLU A 285 30.57 -11.17 2.49
CA GLU A 285 29.39 -11.19 1.63
C GLU A 285 29.63 -10.51 0.28
N TRP A 286 30.23 -9.31 0.29
CA TRP A 286 30.62 -8.60 -0.92
C TRP A 286 31.53 -9.46 -1.80
N ARG A 287 32.58 -10.07 -1.23
CA ARG A 287 33.46 -10.99 -1.96
C ARG A 287 32.75 -12.24 -2.46
N SER A 288 31.77 -12.74 -1.72
CA SER A 288 30.94 -13.88 -2.15
C SER A 288 30.14 -13.52 -3.40
N LEU A 289 29.54 -12.33 -3.39
CA LEU A 289 28.80 -11.80 -4.53
C LEU A 289 29.69 -11.56 -5.75
N LEU A 290 30.90 -10.99 -5.57
CA LEU A 290 31.87 -10.85 -6.65
C LEU A 290 32.32 -12.20 -7.22
N ARG A 291 32.53 -13.22 -6.38
CA ARG A 291 32.83 -14.58 -6.84
C ARG A 291 31.69 -15.17 -7.68
N HIS A 292 30.43 -14.99 -7.26
CA HIS A 292 29.28 -15.41 -8.06
C HIS A 292 29.29 -14.74 -9.45
N ILE A 293 29.52 -13.44 -9.53
CA ILE A 293 29.62 -12.70 -10.80
C ILE A 293 30.74 -13.28 -11.68
N VAL A 294 31.93 -13.50 -11.12
CA VAL A 294 33.10 -14.01 -11.85
C VAL A 294 32.83 -15.39 -12.47
N HIS A 295 32.15 -16.27 -11.73
CA HIS A 295 31.87 -17.64 -12.15
C HIS A 295 30.58 -17.81 -12.96
N ALA A 296 29.69 -16.82 -12.96
CA ALA A 296 28.46 -16.86 -13.74
C ALA A 296 28.74 -16.92 -15.25
N PRO A 297 27.83 -17.49 -16.08
CA PRO A 297 28.00 -17.57 -17.53
C PRO A 297 28.27 -16.22 -18.22
N ASP A 298 28.93 -16.24 -19.38
CA ASP A 298 28.98 -15.04 -20.23
C ASP A 298 27.63 -14.84 -20.93
N LEU A 299 27.18 -13.59 -20.98
CA LEU A 299 25.89 -13.19 -21.55
C LEU A 299 26.04 -12.53 -22.92
N GLY A 300 27.27 -12.43 -23.45
CA GLY A 300 27.51 -11.69 -24.70
C GLY A 300 27.35 -10.18 -24.55
N TRP A 301 27.24 -9.68 -23.31
CA TRP A 301 26.94 -8.28 -23.01
C TRP A 301 28.20 -7.56 -22.50
N ALA A 302 28.60 -6.48 -23.17
CA ALA A 302 29.80 -5.72 -22.84
C ALA A 302 29.87 -5.29 -21.36
N ARG A 303 28.82 -4.64 -20.85
CA ARG A 303 28.76 -4.19 -19.44
C ARG A 303 28.84 -5.35 -18.45
N TRP A 304 28.26 -6.50 -18.77
CA TRP A 304 28.41 -7.71 -17.95
C TRP A 304 29.85 -8.20 -17.91
N ARG A 305 30.54 -8.21 -19.06
CA ARG A 305 31.95 -8.59 -19.13
C ARG A 305 32.86 -7.61 -18.39
N GLU A 306 32.57 -6.31 -18.47
CA GLU A 306 33.24 -5.27 -17.69
C GLU A 306 33.07 -5.50 -16.19
N LEU A 307 31.84 -5.74 -15.72
CA LEU A 307 31.57 -6.07 -14.32
C LEU A 307 32.32 -7.33 -13.89
N LYS A 308 32.34 -8.38 -14.72
CA LYS A 308 33.09 -9.61 -14.44
C LYS A 308 34.60 -9.36 -14.35
N ALA A 309 35.15 -8.51 -15.20
CA ALA A 309 36.57 -8.16 -15.16
C ALA A 309 36.92 -7.36 -13.89
N ALA A 310 36.11 -6.36 -13.54
CA ALA A 310 36.30 -5.57 -12.33
C ALA A 310 36.12 -6.42 -11.06
N ALA A 311 35.10 -7.29 -11.01
CA ALA A 311 34.90 -8.24 -9.91
C ALA A 311 36.09 -9.20 -9.76
N ARG A 312 36.63 -9.73 -10.88
CA ARG A 312 37.81 -10.61 -10.87
C ARG A 312 39.02 -9.92 -10.26
N HIS A 313 39.28 -8.68 -10.65
CA HIS A 313 40.39 -7.89 -10.10
C HIS A 313 40.36 -7.85 -8.57
N PHE A 314 39.20 -7.53 -7.96
CA PHE A 314 39.09 -7.46 -6.51
C PHE A 314 39.09 -8.83 -5.81
N VAL A 315 38.55 -9.87 -6.44
CA VAL A 315 38.62 -11.24 -5.91
C VAL A 315 40.07 -11.73 -5.81
N GLU A 316 40.91 -11.39 -6.80
CA GLU A 316 42.32 -11.80 -6.87
C GLU A 316 43.24 -10.94 -5.99
N THR A 317 42.99 -9.63 -5.90
CA THR A 317 43.85 -8.70 -5.13
C THR A 317 43.55 -8.64 -3.65
N THR A 318 42.32 -8.98 -3.24
CA THR A 318 41.96 -8.94 -1.82
C THR A 318 42.33 -10.27 -1.15
N THR A 319 43.27 -10.28 -0.20
CA THR A 319 43.61 -11.48 0.57
C THR A 319 42.40 -12.02 1.33
N SER A 320 42.06 -13.30 1.14
CA SER A 320 40.95 -13.95 1.86
C SER A 320 41.32 -14.12 3.33
N PRO A 321 40.49 -13.67 4.30
CA PRO A 321 40.70 -13.99 5.71
C PRO A 321 40.64 -15.50 5.99
N ALA A 322 40.04 -16.28 5.09
CA ALA A 322 39.91 -17.72 5.20
C ALA A 322 41.16 -18.51 4.75
N LEU A 323 42.19 -17.82 4.24
CA LEU A 323 43.52 -18.41 4.04
C LEU A 323 44.30 -18.39 5.36
N LEU A 324 43.71 -19.01 6.38
CA LEU A 324 44.46 -19.50 7.52
C LEU A 324 44.96 -20.88 7.11
N ASP A 325 46.28 -21.07 7.06
CA ASP A 325 46.84 -22.42 7.08
C ASP A 325 46.33 -23.08 8.35
N PHE A 326 45.32 -23.95 8.21
CA PHE A 326 44.84 -24.73 9.34
C PHE A 326 46.02 -25.60 9.79
N PRO A 327 46.38 -25.59 11.09
CA PRO A 327 47.36 -26.55 11.58
C PRO A 327 46.89 -27.95 11.20
N PRO A 328 47.81 -28.85 10.81
CA PRO A 328 47.44 -30.21 10.41
C PRO A 328 46.60 -30.84 11.53
N LEU A 329 45.52 -31.52 11.14
CA LEU A 329 44.60 -32.16 12.09
C LEU A 329 45.39 -33.00 13.11
N LEU A 330 45.09 -32.83 14.39
CA LEU A 330 45.71 -33.64 15.43
C LEU A 330 45.36 -35.12 15.19
N ALA A 331 46.27 -36.04 15.52
CA ALA A 331 46.07 -37.48 15.32
C ALA A 331 44.78 -38.03 15.96
N ALA A 332 44.26 -37.37 17.01
CA ALA A 332 42.99 -37.69 17.64
C ALA A 332 41.76 -37.31 16.80
N GLN A 333 41.84 -36.25 15.99
CA GLN A 333 40.76 -35.77 15.12
C GLN A 333 40.66 -36.59 13.82
N GLN A 334 41.79 -37.07 13.30
CA GLN A 334 41.82 -37.96 12.12
C GLN A 334 41.13 -39.31 12.37
N ARG A 335 41.16 -39.81 13.61
CA ARG A 335 40.50 -41.08 13.99
C ARG A 335 38.96 -41.02 13.96
N ARG A 336 38.34 -39.83 13.96
CA ARG A 336 36.88 -39.66 13.88
C ARG A 336 36.35 -39.49 12.45
N GLY A 337 37.22 -39.29 11.46
CA GLY A 337 36.84 -39.13 10.05
C GLY A 337 36.67 -40.45 9.28
N GLY A 338 37.00 -41.59 9.91
CA GLY A 338 36.86 -42.92 9.31
C GLY A 338 35.46 -43.50 9.50
N ILE A 339 34.43 -42.87 8.95
CA ILE A 339 33.19 -43.59 8.61
C ILE A 339 33.29 -43.89 7.12
N ALA A 340 33.84 -45.05 6.81
CA ALA A 340 33.81 -45.61 5.47
C ALA A 340 32.35 -45.91 5.11
N PHE A 341 31.81 -45.20 4.12
CA PHE A 341 30.67 -45.69 3.36
C PHE A 341 31.20 -46.75 2.39
N SER A 342 30.94 -48.02 2.72
CA SER A 342 30.98 -49.15 1.81
C SER A 342 29.67 -49.26 1.04
#